data_AF-A0AAU7PQM2-F1
#
_entry.id   AF-A0AAU7PQM2-F1
#
_cell.length_a   1.000
_cell.length_b   1.000
_cell.length_c   1.000
_cell.angle_alpha   90.00
_cell.angle_beta   90.00
_cell.angle_gamma   90.00
#
_symmetry.space_group_name_H-M   'P 1'
#
loop_
_entity.id
_entity.type
_entity.pdbx_description
1 polymer ?
#
loop_
_entity_poly.entity_id
_entity_poly.type
_entity_poly.pdbx_seq_one_letter_code
_entity_poly.pdbx_strand_id
1 'polypeptide(L)'
;MQGIGEYGKECFGFTKADCYCDCPHMAYLDDDAKERIAGDPRGILMGSGELLRMAKKDQSLQIAAPDDIWRHSYEPPLAGFHGAVNLAAVWANEIMRIH
;
A
#
# COMPACT_ATOMS: atom_id res chain seq x y z
N MET A 1 1.13 2.62 -13.78
CA MET A 1 1.45 3.70 -12.82
C MET A 1 2.95 3.66 -12.58
N GLN A 2 3.68 4.66 -13.08
CA GLN A 2 5.06 4.91 -12.65
C GLN A 2 4.99 5.51 -11.25
N GLY A 3 5.69 4.93 -10.27
CA GLY A 3 5.53 5.30 -8.86
C GLY A 3 5.87 4.16 -7.91
N ILE A 4 5.10 4.00 -6.82
CA ILE A 4 5.37 3.02 -5.75
C ILE A 4 5.58 1.60 -6.29
N GLY A 5 4.75 1.16 -7.25
CA GLY A 5 4.86 -0.18 -7.83
C GLY A 5 6.14 -0.39 -8.67
N GLU A 6 6.66 0.65 -9.32
CA GLU A 6 7.91 0.59 -10.08
C GLU A 6 9.12 0.63 -9.13
N TYR A 7 9.07 1.50 -8.12
CA TYR A 7 10.06 1.55 -7.05
C TYR A 7 10.21 0.20 -6.33
N GLY A 8 9.10 -0.48 -6.02
CA GLY A 8 9.13 -1.81 -5.42
C GLY A 8 9.75 -2.89 -6.32
N LYS A 9 9.58 -2.79 -7.64
CA LYS A 9 10.21 -3.72 -8.59
C LYS A 9 11.71 -3.47 -8.69
N GLU A 10 12.12 -2.22 -8.88
CA GLU A 10 13.51 -1.88 -9.14
C GLU A 10 14.39 -1.95 -7.88
N CYS A 11 13.86 -1.57 -6.72
CA CYS A 11 14.65 -1.49 -5.48
C CYS A 11 14.45 -2.68 -4.54
N PHE A 12 13.29 -3.33 -4.57
CA PHE A 12 12.94 -4.44 -3.67
C PHE A 12 12.74 -5.79 -4.37
N GLY A 13 12.83 -5.83 -5.70
CA GLY A 13 12.73 -7.06 -6.47
C GLY A 13 11.34 -7.69 -6.48
N PHE A 14 10.28 -6.92 -6.20
CA PHE A 14 8.92 -7.44 -6.31
C PHE A 14 8.62 -7.90 -7.74
N THR A 15 8.08 -9.10 -7.89
CA THR A 15 7.79 -9.68 -9.22
C THR A 15 6.52 -9.09 -9.83
N LYS A 16 5.57 -8.68 -8.99
CA LYS A 16 4.29 -8.11 -9.40
C LYS A 16 3.88 -7.00 -8.45
N ALA A 17 3.29 -5.94 -9.00
CA ALA A 17 2.64 -4.87 -8.25
C ALA A 17 1.31 -4.57 -8.95
N ASP A 18 0.20 -4.92 -8.29
CA ASP A 18 -1.14 -4.60 -8.73
C ASP A 18 -1.57 -3.30 -8.03
N CYS A 19 -2.06 -2.33 -8.79
CA CYS A 19 -2.50 -1.03 -8.26
C CYS A 19 -3.94 -0.79 -8.66
N TYR A 20 -4.74 -0.30 -7.71
CA TYR A 20 -6.16 0.03 -7.90
C TYR A 20 -6.41 1.46 -7.42
N CYS A 21 -7.41 2.14 -7.98
CA CYS A 21 -7.80 3.48 -7.56
C CYS A 21 -9.29 3.75 -7.80
N ASP A 22 -9.79 4.85 -7.25
CA ASP A 22 -11.20 5.25 -7.39
C ASP A 22 -11.53 5.89 -8.76
N CYS A 23 -10.58 5.89 -9.70
CA CYS A 23 -10.81 6.42 -11.04
C CYS A 23 -11.35 5.33 -11.96
N PRO A 24 -12.58 5.45 -12.48
CA PRO A 24 -13.20 4.43 -13.34
C PRO A 24 -12.49 4.25 -14.70
N HIS A 25 -11.57 5.16 -15.06
CA HIS A 25 -10.76 5.09 -16.28
C HIS A 25 -9.44 4.32 -16.08
N MET A 26 -9.20 3.81 -14.86
CA MET A 26 -8.06 2.99 -14.49
C MET A 26 -8.56 1.68 -13.87
N ALA A 27 -7.66 0.88 -13.27
CA ALA A 27 -8.05 -0.28 -12.49
C ALA A 27 -8.89 0.16 -11.28
N TYR A 28 -10.21 0.13 -11.45
CA TYR A 28 -11.16 0.64 -10.47
C TYR A 28 -11.22 -0.26 -9.23
N LEU A 29 -11.24 0.36 -8.05
CA LEU A 29 -11.40 -0.33 -6.77
C LEU A 29 -12.89 -0.41 -6.41
N ASP A 30 -13.62 -1.34 -7.04
CA ASP A 30 -14.98 -1.69 -6.63
C ASP A 30 -14.99 -2.56 -5.36
N ASP A 31 -16.18 -2.76 -4.78
CA ASP A 31 -16.34 -3.54 -3.55
C ASP A 31 -15.92 -5.01 -3.74
N ASP A 32 -16.18 -5.60 -4.92
CA ASP A 32 -15.73 -6.95 -5.27
C ASP A 32 -14.19 -7.06 -5.30
N ALA A 33 -13.50 -6.04 -5.84
CA ALA A 33 -12.06 -5.93 -5.82
C ALA A 33 -11.53 -5.74 -4.40
N LYS A 34 -12.17 -4.90 -3.57
CA LYS A 34 -11.80 -4.75 -2.16
C LYS A 34 -11.88 -6.08 -1.42
N GLU A 35 -12.97 -6.83 -1.57
CA GLU A 35 -13.13 -8.14 -0.92
C GLU A 35 -12.08 -9.15 -1.40
N ARG A 36 -11.87 -9.23 -2.71
CA ARG A 36 -10.86 -10.13 -3.30
C ARG A 36 -9.45 -9.80 -2.84
N ILE A 37 -9.09 -8.52 -2.77
CA ILE A 37 -7.76 -8.06 -2.33
C ILE A 37 -7.61 -8.30 -0.83
N ALA A 38 -8.62 -7.98 -0.03
CA ALA A 38 -8.60 -8.20 1.41
C ALA A 38 -8.48 -9.69 1.79
N GLY A 39 -9.03 -10.57 0.96
CA GLY A 39 -8.95 -12.02 1.12
C GLY A 39 -7.66 -12.67 0.60
N ASP A 40 -6.80 -11.96 -0.16
CA ASP A 40 -5.56 -12.53 -0.68
C ASP A 40 -4.46 -12.50 0.40
N PRO A 41 -4.00 -13.66 0.90
CA PRO A 41 -2.97 -13.69 1.93
C PRO A 41 -1.55 -13.40 1.38
N ARG A 42 -1.38 -13.32 0.06
CA ARG A 42 -0.06 -13.27 -0.58
C ARG A 42 0.43 -11.84 -0.71
N GLY A 43 1.73 -11.67 -0.46
CA GLY A 43 2.42 -10.41 -0.66
C GLY A 43 2.09 -9.35 0.40
N ILE A 44 2.40 -8.11 0.07
CA ILE A 44 2.22 -6.95 0.94
C ILE A 44 1.07 -6.12 0.39
N LEU A 45 0.05 -5.92 1.22
CA LEU A 45 -1.08 -5.05 0.89
C LEU A 45 -0.84 -3.66 1.48
N MET A 46 -0.88 -2.65 0.63
CA MET A 46 -0.91 -1.24 1.03
C MET A 46 -2.13 -0.59 0.41
N GLY A 47 -2.80 0.32 1.14
CA GLY A 47 -4.01 0.95 0.64
C GLY A 47 -4.62 1.94 1.62
N SER A 48 -5.94 2.07 1.58
CA SER A 48 -6.68 2.87 2.58
C SER A 48 -6.77 2.16 3.92
N GLY A 49 -7.02 2.93 4.99
CA GLY A 49 -7.20 2.37 6.33
C GLY A 49 -8.36 1.36 6.36
N GLU A 50 -9.45 1.70 5.68
CA GLU A 50 -10.61 0.82 5.46
C GLU A 50 -10.21 -0.53 4.88
N LEU A 51 -9.48 -0.53 3.75
CA LEU A 51 -9.07 -1.78 3.08
C LEU A 51 -8.16 -2.62 3.98
N LEU A 52 -7.23 -1.98 4.71
CA LEU A 52 -6.33 -2.67 5.62
C LEU A 52 -7.08 -3.28 6.81
N ARG A 53 -8.12 -2.61 7.33
CA ARG A 53 -8.98 -3.20 8.38
C ARG A 53 -9.76 -4.40 7.86
N MET A 54 -10.34 -4.29 6.66
CA MET A 54 -11.03 -5.41 6.02
C MET A 54 -10.10 -6.62 5.88
N ALA A 55 -8.84 -6.39 5.49
CA ALA A 55 -7.81 -7.41 5.33
C ALA A 55 -7.14 -7.86 6.64
N LYS A 56 -7.50 -7.27 7.79
CA LYS A 56 -6.83 -7.46 9.09
C LYS A 56 -5.31 -7.25 9.02
N LYS A 57 -4.87 -6.26 8.26
CA LYS A 57 -3.47 -5.87 8.07
C LYS A 57 -3.08 -4.69 8.95
N ASP A 58 -1.77 -4.53 9.17
CA ASP A 58 -1.22 -3.43 9.97
C ASP A 58 -1.54 -2.07 9.31
N GLN A 59 -2.00 -1.12 10.13
CA GLN A 59 -2.44 0.19 9.65
C GLN A 59 -1.26 1.10 9.22
N SER A 60 -0.02 0.77 9.61
CA SER A 60 1.19 1.44 9.10
C SER A 60 1.42 1.24 7.58
N LEU A 61 0.76 0.26 6.96
CA LEU A 61 0.78 0.01 5.52
C LEU A 61 -0.14 0.94 4.72
N GLN A 62 -0.80 1.88 5.39
CA GLN A 62 -1.71 2.80 4.75
C GLN A 62 -0.93 3.75 3.84
N ILE A 63 -1.45 4.02 2.64
CA ILE A 63 -0.84 4.94 1.66
C ILE A 63 -1.87 5.85 0.98
N ALA A 64 -3.16 5.63 1.25
CA ALA A 64 -4.24 6.38 0.64
C ALA A 64 -5.33 6.68 1.68
N ALA A 65 -6.10 7.74 1.44
CA ALA A 65 -7.34 8.00 2.14
C ALA A 65 -8.45 7.04 1.65
N PRO A 66 -9.53 6.81 2.41
CA PRO A 66 -9.82 7.36 3.74
C PRO A 66 -8.88 6.82 4.82
N ASP A 67 -8.47 7.74 5.70
CA ASP A 67 -7.54 7.47 6.79
C ASP A 67 -8.29 7.26 8.10
N ASP A 68 -7.94 6.20 8.84
CA ASP A 68 -8.46 5.99 10.21
C ASP A 68 -7.44 6.33 11.29
N ILE A 69 -6.26 6.75 10.87
CA ILE A 69 -5.17 7.22 11.71
C ILE A 69 -4.95 8.70 11.39
N TRP A 70 -4.92 9.55 12.41
CA TRP A 70 -4.63 10.96 12.23
C TRP A 70 -3.17 11.14 11.79
N ARG A 71 -2.96 11.30 10.48
CA ARG A 71 -1.65 11.62 9.92
C ARG A 71 -1.34 13.07 10.24
N HIS A 72 -0.46 13.29 11.22
CA HIS A 72 0.06 14.63 11.48
C HIS A 72 0.74 15.16 10.22
N SER A 73 0.69 16.48 9.97
CA SER A 73 1.36 17.16 8.86
C SER A 73 2.90 16.98 8.79
N TYR A 74 3.47 16.20 9.71
CA TYR A 74 4.88 15.82 9.79
C TYR A 74 5.17 14.43 9.21
N GLU A 75 4.16 13.64 8.83
CA GLU A 75 4.41 12.39 8.13
C GLU A 75 5.05 12.66 6.77
N PRO A 76 6.13 11.94 6.43
CA PRO A 76 6.85 12.19 5.19
C PRO A 76 5.89 11.96 4.02
N PRO A 77 5.86 12.89 3.03
CA PRO A 77 5.08 12.66 1.83
C PRO A 77 5.54 11.34 1.19
N LEU A 78 4.62 10.60 0.59
CA LEU A 78 4.94 9.37 -0.16
C LEU A 78 5.79 9.62 -1.42
N ALA A 79 6.24 10.86 -1.61
CA ALA A 79 7.02 11.34 -2.75
C ALA A 79 8.37 11.89 -2.30
N GLY A 80 9.36 11.81 -3.20
CA GLY A 80 10.73 12.23 -2.95
C GLY A 80 11.54 11.22 -2.13
N PHE A 81 12.79 11.58 -1.81
CA PHE A 81 13.74 10.68 -1.16
C PHE A 81 13.25 10.17 0.20
N HIS A 82 12.72 11.06 1.04
CA HIS A 82 12.19 10.69 2.35
C HIS A 82 10.98 9.74 2.25
N GLY A 83 10.10 9.95 1.26
CA GLY A 83 8.99 9.05 1.00
C GLY A 83 9.44 7.65 0.56
N ALA A 84 10.42 7.58 -0.35
CA ALA A 84 11.01 6.32 -0.79
C ALA A 84 11.66 5.54 0.37
N VAL A 85 12.45 6.22 1.21
CA VAL A 85 13.07 5.61 2.41
C VAL A 85 12.01 5.13 3.41
N ASN A 86 10.94 5.91 3.61
CA ASN A 86 9.85 5.51 4.49
C ASN A 86 9.12 4.27 3.96
N LEU A 87 8.78 4.24 2.65
CA LEU A 87 8.18 3.07 2.00
C LEU A 87 9.06 1.83 2.13
N ALA A 88 10.37 1.98 1.90
CA ALA A 88 11.35 0.92 2.07
C ALA A 88 11.37 0.36 3.51
N ALA A 89 11.35 1.23 4.51
CA ALA A 89 11.32 0.83 5.92
C ALA A 89 10.02 0.09 6.28
N VAL A 90 8.88 0.59 5.81
CA VAL A 90 7.57 -0.03 6.03
C VAL A 90 7.51 -1.42 5.39
N TRP A 91 7.99 -1.58 4.15
CA TRP A 91 8.06 -2.88 3.50
C TRP A 91 9.01 -3.84 4.19
N ALA A 92 10.20 -3.40 4.60
CA ALA A 92 11.14 -4.24 5.31
C ALA A 92 10.54 -4.77 6.62
N ASN A 93 9.86 -3.91 7.39
CA ASN A 93 9.19 -4.30 8.62
C ASN A 93 8.08 -5.34 8.37
N GLU A 94 7.29 -5.18 7.32
CA GLU A 94 6.22 -6.13 7.00
C GLU A 94 6.77 -7.47 6.50
N ILE A 95 7.83 -7.46 5.67
CA ILE A 95 8.51 -8.68 5.24
C ILE A 95 9.03 -9.46 6.46
N MET A 96 9.62 -8.76 7.44
CA MET A 96 10.10 -9.39 8.68
C MET A 96 8.98 -9.93 9.59
N ARG A 97 7.73 -9.47 9.42
CA ARG A 97 6.58 -9.99 10.18
C ARG A 97 5.92 -11.20 9.52
N ILE A 98 6.00 -11.29 8.19
CA ILE A 98 5.43 -12.40 7.41
C ILE A 98 6.36 -13.63 7.43
N HIS A 99 7.66 -13.43 7.70
CA HIS A 99 8.65 -14.49 7.95
C HIS A 99 8.65 -14.96 9.41
#